data_AF-A0A9F7TFC6-F1
#
_entry.id   AF-A0A9F7TFC6-F1
#
_cell.length_a   1.000
_cell.length_b   1.000
_cell.length_c   1.000
_cell.angle_alpha   90.00
_cell.angle_beta   90.00
_cell.angle_gamma   90.00
#
_symmetry.space_group_name_H-M   'P 1'
#
loop_
_entity.id
_entity.type
_entity.pdbx_description
1 polymer ?
#
loop_
_entity_poly.entity_id
_entity_poly.type
_entity_poly.pdbx_seq_one_letter_code
_entity_poly.pdbx_strand_id
1 'polypeptide(L)'
;MKPDTMTMTALDSKQDTVCIFGTGDFGRSLGLRLLHAGYNVVYGSRNPKNSALLPKGAKVMPHEEASRTARVIFVAIHRENYDFLASLSPALEGKVLVDISNNLKKHQYTESNAEYLSMLVPGALVVKAFNTISAWSLQSGGLDANRQVLICGNHVDAKQVVVDIAHSLGLNAVDRGSLRVASELEDLPLQLFPLWRLPLRISAGLLGAFFLYVLIRDVVYARVVDNKDNSFRIMVSLANKVFPMVALVMLALCYLPGIIAAFLQLYNGTKYRRFPDWLDHWMLCRKQLGLLALAFAFLHVLYTLVIPIRYFVFYKRANIYISLIKENKTYEFKEMWAWRSDAYLSTGMLGFALFVLLGITSLPSVSNSLNWREFRFIQ
;
A
#
# COMPACT_ATOMS: atom_id res chain seq x y z
N MET A 1 20.76 3.35 -57.18
CA MET A 1 21.43 3.31 -55.86
C MET A 1 20.93 4.48 -55.02
N LYS A 2 19.87 4.23 -54.24
CA LYS A 2 19.28 5.06 -53.19
C LYS A 2 18.67 4.04 -52.20
N PRO A 3 18.86 4.19 -50.88
CA PRO A 3 18.50 3.14 -49.94
C PRO A 3 17.00 3.17 -49.64
N ASP A 4 16.37 2.01 -49.74
CA ASP A 4 14.95 1.79 -49.48
C ASP A 4 14.61 2.09 -48.03
N THR A 5 13.58 2.91 -47.85
CA THR A 5 12.98 3.24 -46.56
C THR A 5 12.08 2.06 -46.16
N MET A 6 12.59 1.17 -45.29
CA MET A 6 11.77 0.12 -44.69
C MET A 6 10.75 0.73 -43.73
N THR A 7 9.52 0.90 -44.21
CA THR A 7 8.34 1.08 -43.37
C THR A 7 8.13 -0.17 -42.53
N MET A 8 8.25 -0.03 -41.19
CA MET A 8 7.89 -1.09 -40.25
C MET A 8 6.39 -1.37 -40.32
N THR A 9 6.05 -2.48 -40.97
CA THR A 9 4.71 -3.06 -40.94
C THR A 9 4.37 -3.57 -39.54
N ALA A 10 3.13 -3.33 -39.15
CA ALA A 10 2.52 -3.69 -37.87
C ALA A 10 2.76 -5.15 -37.47
N LEU A 11 2.95 -5.35 -36.16
CA LEU A 11 3.04 -6.65 -35.49
C LEU A 11 1.81 -7.51 -35.81
N ASP A 12 2.00 -8.53 -36.63
CA ASP A 12 1.03 -9.60 -36.85
C ASP A 12 1.69 -10.97 -36.57
N SER A 13 0.92 -11.86 -35.94
CA SER A 13 1.28 -13.20 -35.41
C SER A 13 2.00 -13.29 -34.03
N LYS A 14 1.21 -13.33 -32.95
CA LYS A 14 1.63 -13.81 -31.61
C LYS A 14 1.93 -15.33 -31.65
N GLN A 15 3.19 -15.69 -31.86
CA GLN A 15 3.75 -17.02 -31.57
C GLN A 15 5.17 -16.92 -30.97
N ASP A 16 5.46 -15.82 -30.27
CA ASP A 16 6.76 -15.64 -29.63
C ASP A 16 7.00 -16.74 -28.59
N THR A 17 8.21 -17.31 -28.64
CA THR A 17 8.63 -18.34 -27.69
C THR A 17 9.28 -17.68 -26.48
N VAL A 18 8.79 -18.04 -25.30
CA VAL A 18 9.30 -17.60 -24.00
C VAL A 18 9.82 -18.81 -23.25
N CYS A 19 11.01 -18.67 -22.67
CA CYS A 19 11.61 -19.69 -21.83
C CYS A 19 11.41 -19.37 -20.34
N ILE A 20 11.18 -20.38 -19.52
CA ILE A 20 11.11 -20.27 -18.07
C ILE A 20 12.10 -21.26 -17.46
N PHE A 21 13.11 -20.75 -16.77
CA PHE A 21 13.99 -21.58 -15.95
C PHE A 21 13.33 -21.85 -14.60
N GLY A 22 13.18 -23.12 -14.26
CA GLY A 22 12.52 -23.57 -13.05
C GLY A 22 11.05 -23.97 -13.25
N THR A 23 10.71 -25.16 -12.77
CA THR A 23 9.38 -25.77 -12.85
C THR A 23 8.62 -25.71 -11.51
N GLY A 24 9.00 -24.77 -10.63
CA GLY A 24 8.37 -24.51 -9.33
C GLY A 24 6.98 -23.87 -9.45
N ASP A 25 6.37 -23.51 -8.31
CA ASP A 25 4.99 -22.98 -8.28
C ASP A 25 4.82 -21.70 -9.08
N PHE A 26 5.77 -20.75 -8.97
CA PHE A 26 5.72 -19.52 -9.75
C PHE A 26 5.91 -19.79 -11.25
N GLY A 27 6.90 -20.60 -11.64
CA GLY A 27 7.15 -20.96 -13.03
C GLY A 27 5.96 -21.67 -13.69
N ARG A 28 5.28 -22.56 -12.96
CA ARG A 28 4.03 -23.20 -13.39
C ARG A 28 2.90 -22.20 -13.63
N SER A 29 2.71 -21.30 -12.67
CA SER A 29 1.65 -20.27 -12.72
C SER A 29 1.88 -19.27 -13.85
N LEU A 30 3.11 -18.79 -14.00
CA LEU A 30 3.50 -17.87 -15.05
C LEU A 30 3.37 -18.53 -16.44
N GLY A 31 3.86 -19.77 -16.61
CA GLY A 31 3.77 -20.44 -17.90
C GLY A 31 2.34 -20.80 -18.31
N LEU A 32 1.46 -21.18 -17.37
CA LEU A 32 0.04 -21.33 -17.65
C LEU A 32 -0.57 -20.01 -18.15
N ARG A 33 -0.24 -18.88 -17.51
CA ARG A 33 -0.73 -17.56 -17.90
C ARG A 33 -0.19 -17.12 -19.26
N LEU A 34 1.08 -17.41 -19.56
CA LEU A 34 1.71 -17.15 -20.85
C LEU A 34 1.06 -17.96 -21.98
N LEU A 35 0.77 -19.26 -21.75
CA LEU A 35 0.03 -20.09 -22.71
C LEU A 35 -1.37 -19.52 -22.99
N HIS A 36 -2.10 -19.11 -21.96
CA HIS A 36 -3.41 -18.47 -22.12
C HIS A 36 -3.34 -17.13 -22.88
N ALA A 37 -2.21 -16.43 -22.81
CA ALA A 37 -1.96 -15.20 -23.56
C ALA A 37 -1.46 -15.43 -25.00
N GLY A 38 -1.28 -16.69 -25.42
CA GLY A 38 -0.87 -17.09 -26.77
C GLY A 38 0.63 -17.26 -27.00
N TYR A 39 1.45 -17.28 -25.94
CA TYR A 39 2.89 -17.52 -26.07
C TYR A 39 3.22 -19.01 -26.14
N ASN A 40 4.26 -19.35 -26.89
CA ASN A 40 4.86 -20.69 -26.85
C ASN A 40 5.79 -20.78 -25.63
N VAL A 41 5.51 -21.68 -24.69
CA VAL A 41 6.30 -21.79 -23.45
C VAL A 41 7.25 -22.99 -23.47
N VAL A 42 8.52 -22.73 -23.20
CA VAL A 42 9.55 -23.77 -23.02
C VAL A 42 10.10 -23.68 -21.60
N TYR A 43 10.08 -24.78 -20.86
CA TYR A 43 10.66 -24.87 -19.52
C TYR A 43 12.08 -25.42 -19.59
N GLY A 44 13.02 -24.71 -18.95
CA GLY A 44 14.33 -25.24 -18.58
C GLY A 44 14.26 -25.91 -17.21
N SER A 45 14.61 -27.20 -17.14
CA SER A 45 14.58 -27.99 -15.90
C SER A 45 15.83 -28.85 -15.73
N ARG A 46 16.21 -29.12 -14.47
CA ARG A 46 17.27 -30.09 -14.12
C ARG A 46 16.88 -31.52 -14.47
N ASN A 47 15.59 -31.84 -14.40
CA ASN A 47 15.06 -33.16 -14.75
C ASN A 47 13.86 -32.99 -15.69
N PRO A 48 14.10 -32.93 -17.02
CA PRO A 48 13.04 -32.72 -18.01
C PRO A 48 11.99 -33.83 -18.06
N LYS A 49 12.32 -35.03 -17.56
CA LYS A 49 11.38 -36.18 -17.51
C LYS A 49 10.27 -35.98 -16.47
N ASN A 50 10.46 -35.10 -15.48
CA ASN A 50 9.47 -34.83 -14.44
C ASN A 50 8.62 -33.60 -14.80
N SER A 51 7.58 -33.82 -15.63
CA SER A 51 6.72 -32.77 -16.20
C SER A 51 5.25 -32.87 -15.81
N ALA A 52 4.89 -33.78 -14.89
CA ALA A 52 3.49 -34.13 -14.59
C ALA A 52 2.60 -32.95 -14.15
N LEU A 53 3.18 -31.95 -13.48
CA LEU A 53 2.46 -30.77 -12.94
C LEU A 53 2.53 -29.54 -13.87
N LEU A 54 3.15 -29.67 -15.04
CA LEU A 54 3.29 -28.56 -15.98
C LEU A 54 2.06 -28.44 -16.89
N PRO A 55 1.73 -27.21 -17.35
CA PRO A 55 0.60 -27.01 -18.22
C PRO A 55 0.77 -27.74 -19.56
N LYS A 56 -0.32 -28.36 -20.05
CA LYS A 56 -0.35 -29.01 -21.35
C LYS A 56 -0.05 -27.99 -22.45
N GLY A 57 0.81 -28.34 -23.40
CA GLY A 57 1.24 -27.47 -24.49
C GLY A 57 2.60 -26.80 -24.29
N ALA A 58 3.17 -26.84 -23.08
CA ALA A 58 4.55 -26.41 -22.86
C ALA A 58 5.55 -27.55 -23.11
N LYS A 59 6.72 -27.22 -23.67
CA LYS A 59 7.86 -28.16 -23.81
C LYS A 59 8.75 -28.07 -22.58
N VAL A 60 9.46 -29.16 -22.25
CA VAL A 60 10.42 -29.19 -21.14
C VAL A 60 11.73 -29.75 -21.64
N MET A 61 12.81 -29.02 -21.41
CA MET A 61 14.14 -29.33 -21.94
C MET A 61 15.20 -29.08 -20.85
N PRO A 62 16.42 -29.61 -21.00
CA PRO A 62 17.58 -29.15 -20.23
C PRO A 62 17.78 -27.64 -20.38
N HIS A 63 18.31 -26.96 -19.36
CA HIS A 63 18.45 -25.49 -19.37
C HIS A 63 19.22 -24.95 -20.58
N GLU A 64 20.28 -25.65 -21.01
CA GLU A 64 21.09 -25.25 -22.16
C GLU A 64 20.33 -25.33 -23.48
N GLU A 65 19.52 -26.37 -23.67
CA GLU A 65 18.67 -26.51 -24.86
C GLU A 65 17.54 -25.48 -24.82
N ALA A 66 16.89 -25.31 -23.66
CA ALA A 66 15.80 -24.37 -23.46
C ALA A 66 16.24 -22.93 -23.73
N SER A 67 17.43 -22.52 -23.28
CA SER A 67 17.94 -21.16 -23.49
C SER A 67 18.09 -20.80 -24.97
N ARG A 68 18.41 -21.78 -25.83
CA ARG A 68 18.56 -21.58 -27.28
C ARG A 68 17.24 -21.30 -28.00
N THR A 69 16.10 -21.73 -27.41
CA THR A 69 14.78 -21.63 -28.06
C THR A 69 14.11 -20.26 -27.95
N ALA A 70 14.53 -19.41 -27.01
CA ALA A 70 13.86 -18.15 -26.73
C ALA A 70 14.85 -16.98 -26.58
N ARG A 71 14.38 -15.77 -26.91
CA ARG A 71 15.10 -14.51 -26.63
C ARG A 71 14.87 -14.01 -25.21
N VAL A 72 13.71 -14.32 -24.63
CA VAL A 72 13.32 -13.93 -23.27
C VAL A 72 13.30 -15.15 -22.38
N ILE A 73 13.99 -15.08 -21.24
CA ILE A 73 14.08 -16.16 -20.27
C ILE A 73 13.69 -15.62 -18.89
N PHE A 74 12.63 -16.18 -18.31
CA PHE A 74 12.25 -15.91 -16.93
C PHE A 74 13.02 -16.81 -15.98
N VAL A 75 13.71 -16.22 -15.00
CA VAL A 75 14.49 -16.95 -13.99
C VAL A 75 13.63 -17.23 -12.76
N ALA A 76 12.77 -18.25 -12.84
CA ALA A 76 11.88 -18.67 -11.75
C ALA A 76 12.59 -19.59 -10.74
N ILE A 77 13.75 -19.15 -10.28
CA ILE A 77 14.65 -19.88 -9.38
C ILE A 77 15.07 -18.92 -8.25
N HIS A 78 15.29 -19.46 -7.06
CA HIS A 78 15.81 -18.70 -5.93
C HIS A 78 17.29 -18.35 -6.10
N ARG A 79 17.70 -17.20 -5.57
CA ARG A 79 19.05 -16.63 -5.74
C ARG A 79 20.17 -17.60 -5.37
N GLU A 80 19.97 -18.41 -4.33
CA GLU A 80 20.94 -19.40 -3.84
C GLU A 80 21.28 -20.48 -4.87
N ASN A 81 20.49 -20.59 -5.93
CA ASN A 81 20.68 -21.56 -7.01
C ASN A 81 21.01 -20.88 -8.33
N TYR A 82 21.59 -19.67 -8.33
CA TYR A 82 21.98 -18.98 -9.57
C TYR A 82 23.27 -19.50 -10.19
N ASP A 83 24.13 -20.18 -9.43
CA ASP A 83 25.48 -20.57 -9.87
C ASP A 83 25.53 -21.33 -11.21
N PHE A 84 24.53 -22.15 -11.52
CA PHE A 84 24.47 -22.88 -12.81
C PHE A 84 24.30 -21.95 -14.02
N LEU A 85 23.86 -20.70 -13.83
CA LEU A 85 23.72 -19.73 -14.92
C LEU A 85 25.08 -19.27 -15.43
N ALA A 86 26.13 -19.29 -14.59
CA ALA A 86 27.49 -18.96 -15.01
C ALA A 86 28.00 -19.92 -16.10
N SER A 87 27.71 -21.22 -15.98
CA SER A 87 28.10 -22.20 -17.00
C SER A 87 27.28 -22.07 -18.29
N LEU A 88 26.10 -21.46 -18.22
CA LEU A 88 25.25 -21.17 -19.38
C LEU A 88 25.53 -19.80 -20.02
N SER A 89 26.44 -19.01 -19.45
CA SER A 89 26.69 -17.62 -19.88
C SER A 89 26.85 -17.46 -21.41
N PRO A 90 27.60 -18.31 -22.14
CA PRO A 90 27.71 -18.21 -23.60
C PRO A 90 26.37 -18.39 -24.33
N ALA A 91 25.49 -19.26 -23.82
CA ALA A 91 24.16 -19.48 -24.40
C ALA A 91 23.16 -18.37 -24.03
N LEU A 92 23.50 -17.50 -23.07
CA LEU A 92 22.65 -16.41 -22.57
C LEU A 92 23.03 -15.04 -23.13
N GLU A 93 24.10 -14.96 -23.92
CA GLU A 93 24.57 -13.72 -24.53
C GLU A 93 23.49 -13.06 -25.41
N GLY A 94 23.28 -11.76 -25.20
CA GLY A 94 22.27 -10.95 -25.91
C GLY A 94 20.80 -11.27 -25.55
N LYS A 95 20.55 -12.23 -24.66
CA LYS A 95 19.18 -12.60 -24.25
C LYS A 95 18.67 -11.68 -23.14
N VAL A 96 17.36 -11.57 -23.05
CA VAL A 96 16.69 -10.85 -21.95
C VAL A 96 16.46 -11.84 -20.81
N LEU A 97 17.14 -11.62 -19.68
CA LEU A 97 16.93 -12.38 -18.45
C LEU A 97 16.00 -11.60 -17.53
N VAL A 98 14.84 -12.17 -17.24
CA VAL A 98 13.87 -11.57 -16.33
C VAL A 98 14.06 -12.16 -14.94
N ASP A 99 14.63 -11.38 -14.03
CA ASP A 99 14.74 -11.71 -12.61
C ASP A 99 13.40 -11.45 -11.92
N ILE A 100 12.83 -12.51 -11.33
CA ILE A 100 11.54 -12.49 -10.63
C ILE A 100 11.68 -12.82 -9.13
N SER A 101 12.91 -12.88 -8.63
CA SER A 101 13.20 -13.41 -7.29
C SER A 101 12.85 -12.41 -6.18
N ASN A 102 12.59 -12.92 -4.98
CA ASN A 102 12.53 -12.11 -3.76
C ASN A 102 13.41 -12.79 -2.68
N ASN A 103 14.00 -11.98 -1.81
CA ASN A 103 14.72 -12.49 -0.64
C ASN A 103 13.75 -12.88 0.48
N LEU A 104 14.21 -13.67 1.46
CA LEU A 104 13.36 -14.05 2.60
C LEU A 104 13.23 -12.92 3.63
N LYS A 105 14.25 -12.06 3.71
CA LYS A 105 14.31 -10.91 4.59
C LYS A 105 15.02 -9.75 3.91
N LYS A 106 14.73 -8.53 4.37
CA LYS A 106 15.45 -7.32 3.95
C LYS A 106 16.93 -7.43 4.32
N HIS A 107 17.78 -6.83 3.48
CA HIS A 107 19.24 -6.77 3.71
C HIS A 107 19.87 -8.16 3.94
N GLN A 108 19.32 -9.21 3.32
CA GLN A 108 19.92 -10.54 3.33
C GLN A 108 21.25 -10.58 2.56
N TYR A 109 21.33 -9.80 1.48
CA TYR A 109 22.50 -9.63 0.62
C TYR A 109 22.83 -8.14 0.46
N THR A 110 24.07 -7.84 0.09
CA THR A 110 24.58 -6.48 -0.12
C THR A 110 24.00 -5.81 -1.36
N GLU A 111 24.01 -6.53 -2.48
CA GLU A 111 23.45 -6.13 -3.76
C GLU A 111 22.11 -6.84 -4.04
N SER A 112 21.30 -6.24 -4.91
CA SER A 112 20.04 -6.86 -5.33
C SER A 112 20.27 -8.16 -6.11
N ASN A 113 19.26 -9.02 -6.18
CA ASN A 113 19.35 -10.28 -6.92
C ASN A 113 19.53 -10.04 -8.41
N ALA A 114 18.88 -9.02 -8.96
CA ALA A 114 19.05 -8.65 -10.36
C ALA A 114 20.44 -8.07 -10.66
N GLU A 115 21.06 -7.30 -9.75
CA GLU A 115 22.44 -6.84 -9.92
C GLU A 115 23.42 -8.02 -9.86
N TYR A 116 23.25 -8.92 -8.90
CA TYR A 116 24.07 -10.13 -8.81
C TYR A 116 23.93 -11.01 -10.06
N LEU A 117 22.71 -11.19 -10.57
CA LEU A 117 22.46 -11.92 -11.82
C LEU A 117 23.16 -11.26 -13.02
N SER A 118 23.18 -9.92 -13.07
CA SER A 118 23.88 -9.17 -14.11
C SER A 118 25.40 -9.31 -14.03
N MET A 119 25.96 -9.50 -12.84
CA MET A 119 27.40 -9.80 -12.67
C MET A 119 27.72 -11.24 -13.07
N LEU A 120 26.82 -12.18 -12.79
CA LEU A 120 26.99 -13.59 -13.09
C LEU A 120 26.92 -13.89 -14.59
N VAL A 121 26.10 -13.14 -15.34
CA VAL A 121 25.89 -13.29 -16.79
C VAL A 121 26.00 -11.92 -17.47
N PRO A 122 27.22 -11.37 -17.63
CA PRO A 122 27.40 -9.98 -18.09
C PRO A 122 26.97 -9.75 -19.54
N GLY A 123 26.92 -10.79 -20.38
CA GLY A 123 26.43 -10.70 -21.75
C GLY A 123 24.90 -10.65 -21.88
N ALA A 124 24.17 -10.87 -20.79
CA ALA A 124 22.71 -10.88 -20.79
C ALA A 124 22.11 -9.53 -20.39
N LEU A 125 20.94 -9.21 -20.94
CA LEU A 125 20.18 -8.00 -20.64
C LEU A 125 19.24 -8.29 -19.47
N VAL A 126 19.67 -7.99 -18.24
CA VAL A 126 18.88 -8.26 -17.03
C VAL A 126 17.78 -7.22 -16.82
N VAL A 127 16.57 -7.70 -16.55
CA VAL A 127 15.39 -6.90 -16.20
C VAL A 127 14.76 -7.47 -14.93
N LYS A 128 14.51 -6.64 -13.91
CA LYS A 128 13.72 -7.01 -12.74
C LYS A 128 12.24 -6.82 -13.05
N ALA A 129 11.43 -7.85 -12.86
CA ALA A 129 9.98 -7.77 -13.02
C ALA A 129 9.24 -8.88 -12.27
N PHE A 130 7.90 -8.81 -12.21
CA PHE A 130 6.98 -9.83 -11.67
C PHE A 130 7.12 -10.24 -10.20
N ASN A 131 8.15 -9.77 -9.49
CA ASN A 131 8.40 -10.11 -8.09
C ASN A 131 7.32 -9.60 -7.11
N THR A 132 6.49 -8.64 -7.54
CA THR A 132 5.37 -8.08 -6.76
C THR A 132 4.05 -8.82 -6.95
N ILE A 133 4.00 -9.81 -7.84
CA ILE A 133 2.82 -10.64 -8.11
C ILE A 133 3.00 -11.99 -7.45
N SER A 134 1.92 -12.55 -6.88
CA SER A 134 1.94 -13.90 -6.33
C SER A 134 1.61 -14.95 -7.40
N ALA A 135 2.15 -16.17 -7.24
CA ALA A 135 1.83 -17.30 -8.11
C ALA A 135 0.31 -17.55 -8.19
N TRP A 136 -0.39 -17.43 -7.06
CA TRP A 136 -1.85 -17.56 -6.98
C TRP A 136 -2.62 -16.50 -7.80
N SER A 137 -2.15 -15.25 -7.79
CA SER A 137 -2.77 -14.17 -8.58
C SER A 137 -2.68 -14.44 -10.09
N LEU A 138 -1.56 -15.00 -10.55
CA LEU A 138 -1.40 -15.41 -11.96
C LEU A 138 -2.35 -16.55 -12.36
N GLN A 139 -2.56 -17.53 -11.47
CA GLN A 139 -3.47 -18.67 -11.71
C GLN A 139 -4.94 -18.25 -11.72
N SER A 140 -5.34 -17.41 -10.77
CA SER A 140 -6.74 -16.96 -10.59
C SER A 140 -7.16 -15.87 -11.56
N GLY A 141 -6.27 -15.41 -12.45
CA GLY A 141 -6.59 -14.45 -13.51
C GLY A 141 -6.61 -12.98 -13.07
N GLY A 142 -5.88 -12.61 -12.02
CA GLY A 142 -5.80 -11.21 -11.57
C GLY A 142 -7.10 -10.70 -10.95
N LEU A 143 -7.83 -11.58 -10.25
CA LEU A 143 -8.97 -11.25 -9.38
C LEU A 143 -8.56 -10.43 -8.15
N ASP A 144 -7.25 -10.27 -7.91
CA ASP A 144 -6.69 -9.54 -6.78
C ASP A 144 -6.32 -8.09 -7.13
N ALA A 145 -6.30 -7.21 -6.11
CA ALA A 145 -6.26 -5.75 -6.27
C ALA A 145 -4.98 -5.20 -6.92
N ASN A 146 -3.88 -5.97 -6.95
CA ASN A 146 -2.61 -5.51 -7.52
C ASN A 146 -2.33 -6.11 -8.89
N ARG A 147 -2.63 -5.34 -9.96
CA ARG A 147 -2.25 -5.66 -11.34
C ARG A 147 -0.94 -4.99 -11.78
N GLN A 148 -0.28 -4.25 -10.90
CA GLN A 148 0.94 -3.54 -11.27
C GLN A 148 2.15 -4.47 -11.25
N VAL A 149 2.92 -4.46 -12.34
CA VAL A 149 4.26 -5.06 -12.42
C VAL A 149 5.26 -3.93 -12.44
N LEU A 150 6.08 -3.83 -11.40
CA LEU A 150 7.19 -2.89 -11.39
C LEU A 150 8.34 -3.46 -12.20
N ILE A 151 8.88 -2.67 -13.13
CA ILE A 151 9.94 -3.09 -14.04
C ILE A 151 11.13 -2.15 -13.90
N CYS A 152 12.34 -2.68 -13.81
CA CYS A 152 13.56 -1.87 -13.94
C CYS A 152 14.67 -2.65 -14.64
N GLY A 153 15.62 -1.93 -15.24
CA GLY A 153 16.67 -2.50 -16.07
C GLY A 153 17.45 -1.43 -16.83
N ASN A 154 18.68 -1.75 -17.22
CA ASN A 154 19.58 -0.79 -17.85
C ASN A 154 19.35 -0.62 -19.36
N HIS A 155 18.68 -1.58 -20.00
CA HIS A 155 18.43 -1.59 -21.44
C HIS A 155 16.95 -1.32 -21.73
N VAL A 156 16.68 -0.24 -22.46
CA VAL A 156 15.32 0.21 -22.79
C VAL A 156 14.60 -0.85 -23.63
N ASP A 157 15.25 -1.39 -24.66
CA ASP A 157 14.66 -2.40 -25.55
C ASP A 157 14.28 -3.67 -24.78
N ALA A 158 15.15 -4.12 -23.86
CA ALA A 158 14.87 -5.28 -23.02
C ALA A 158 13.69 -5.03 -22.08
N LYS A 159 13.62 -3.84 -21.47
CA LYS A 159 12.47 -3.45 -20.63
C LYS A 159 11.18 -3.43 -21.44
N GLN A 160 11.21 -2.88 -22.67
CA GLN A 160 10.02 -2.77 -23.50
C GLN A 160 9.44 -4.14 -23.84
N VAL A 161 10.29 -5.12 -24.19
CA VAL A 161 9.84 -6.51 -24.41
C VAL A 161 9.14 -7.09 -23.18
N VAL A 162 9.67 -6.83 -21.98
CA VAL A 162 9.05 -7.31 -20.72
C VAL A 162 7.76 -6.56 -20.39
N VAL A 163 7.66 -5.27 -20.72
CA VAL A 163 6.44 -4.45 -20.63
C VAL A 163 5.35 -5.03 -21.53
N ASP A 164 5.67 -5.35 -22.78
CA ASP A 164 4.71 -5.89 -23.76
C ASP A 164 4.18 -7.27 -23.34
N ILE A 165 5.05 -8.11 -22.75
CA ILE A 165 4.66 -9.38 -22.14
C ILE A 165 3.72 -9.12 -20.96
N ALA A 166 4.07 -8.23 -20.03
CA ALA A 166 3.21 -7.91 -18.89
C ALA A 166 1.81 -7.44 -19.33
N HIS A 167 1.72 -6.55 -20.32
CA HIS A 167 0.46 -6.10 -20.90
C HIS A 167 -0.33 -7.23 -21.57
N SER A 168 0.34 -8.13 -22.31
CA SER A 168 -0.31 -9.30 -22.91
C SER A 168 -0.87 -10.27 -21.87
N LEU A 169 -0.33 -10.28 -20.65
CA LEU A 169 -0.86 -11.06 -19.53
C LEU A 169 -2.01 -10.35 -18.80
N GLY A 170 -2.42 -9.15 -19.24
CA GLY A 170 -3.46 -8.31 -18.62
C GLY A 170 -2.99 -7.55 -17.39
N LEU A 171 -1.68 -7.32 -17.27
CA LEU A 171 -1.04 -6.60 -16.17
C LEU A 171 -0.63 -5.19 -16.61
N ASN A 172 -0.49 -4.29 -15.64
CA ASN A 172 -0.08 -2.91 -15.84
C ASN A 172 1.38 -2.76 -15.49
N ALA A 173 2.25 -2.69 -16.49
CA ALA A 173 3.66 -2.43 -16.28
C ALA A 173 3.92 -0.98 -15.83
N VAL A 174 4.83 -0.80 -14.86
CA VAL A 174 5.29 0.50 -14.39
C VAL A 174 6.82 0.50 -14.40
N ASP A 175 7.42 1.28 -15.31
CA ASP A 175 8.87 1.44 -15.38
C ASP A 175 9.39 2.29 -14.20
N ARG A 176 10.37 1.74 -13.48
CA ARG A 176 11.03 2.33 -12.31
C ARG A 176 12.46 2.78 -12.62
N GLY A 177 12.88 2.73 -13.88
CA GLY A 177 14.17 3.25 -14.33
C GLY A 177 15.23 2.16 -14.47
N SER A 178 16.43 2.43 -13.94
CA SER A 178 17.62 1.58 -14.10
C SER A 178 17.64 0.42 -13.10
N LEU A 179 18.57 -0.52 -13.32
CA LEU A 179 18.71 -1.71 -12.46
C LEU A 179 19.07 -1.37 -11.01
N ARG A 180 19.59 -0.16 -10.73
CA ARG A 180 19.95 0.31 -9.37
C ARG A 180 18.76 0.34 -8.41
N VAL A 181 17.54 0.46 -8.94
CA VAL A 181 16.30 0.50 -8.15
C VAL A 181 15.80 -0.93 -7.83
N ALA A 182 16.42 -1.97 -8.36
CA ALA A 182 15.98 -3.36 -8.16
C ALA A 182 15.94 -3.77 -6.67
N SER A 183 16.85 -3.25 -5.85
CA SER A 183 16.86 -3.46 -4.39
C SER A 183 15.57 -2.96 -3.73
N GLU A 184 15.08 -1.78 -4.12
CA GLU A 184 13.80 -1.24 -3.63
C GLU A 184 12.63 -2.12 -4.07
N LEU A 185 12.64 -2.61 -5.33
CA LEU A 185 11.59 -3.49 -5.85
C LEU A 185 11.53 -4.82 -5.09
N GLU A 186 12.69 -5.41 -4.74
CA GLU A 186 12.80 -6.64 -3.94
C GLU A 186 12.32 -6.45 -2.51
N ASP A 187 12.53 -5.26 -1.96
CA ASP A 187 12.12 -4.91 -0.60
C ASP A 187 10.62 -4.63 -0.46
N LEU A 188 9.90 -4.34 -1.57
CA LEU A 188 8.49 -3.97 -1.53
C LEU A 188 7.58 -5.11 -1.02
N PRO A 189 7.64 -6.34 -1.56
CA PRO A 189 6.81 -7.46 -1.07
C PRO A 189 7.08 -7.84 0.39
N LEU A 190 8.26 -7.51 0.91
CA LEU A 190 8.68 -7.82 2.28
C LEU A 190 8.15 -6.82 3.32
N GLN A 191 7.53 -5.72 2.87
CA GLN A 191 7.05 -4.66 3.75
C GLN A 191 5.55 -4.75 3.97
N LEU A 192 5.15 -4.90 5.22
CA LEU A 192 3.76 -4.70 5.65
C LEU A 192 3.59 -3.28 6.22
N PHE A 193 2.89 -2.43 5.47
CA PHE A 193 2.48 -1.07 5.82
C PHE A 193 3.56 -0.22 6.54
N PRO A 194 4.73 0.01 5.94
CA PRO A 194 5.89 0.62 6.62
C PRO A 194 5.57 2.02 7.19
N LEU A 195 4.94 2.88 6.39
CA LEU A 195 4.58 4.26 6.77
C LEU A 195 3.42 4.33 7.78
N TRP A 196 2.68 3.25 7.99
CA TRP A 196 1.57 3.22 8.96
C TRP A 196 2.02 2.82 10.37
N ARG A 197 3.21 2.23 10.52
CA ARG A 197 3.69 1.70 11.81
C ARG A 197 3.72 2.76 12.91
N LEU A 198 4.31 3.92 12.62
CA LEU A 198 4.41 5.03 13.58
C LEU A 198 3.03 5.63 13.89
N PRO A 199 2.21 6.04 12.89
CA PRO A 199 0.84 6.51 13.12
C PRO A 199 -0.03 5.53 13.94
N LEU A 200 0.05 4.23 13.65
CA LEU A 200 -0.71 3.21 14.39
C LEU A 200 -0.25 3.08 15.85
N ARG A 201 1.06 3.14 16.12
CA ARG A 201 1.59 3.12 17.50
C ARG A 201 1.16 4.36 18.28
N ILE A 202 1.23 5.54 17.66
CA ILE A 202 0.77 6.81 18.27
C ILE A 202 -0.73 6.72 18.58
N SER A 203 -1.53 6.30 17.60
CA SER A 203 -2.97 6.14 17.76
C SER A 203 -3.33 5.14 18.87
N ALA A 204 -2.69 3.97 18.91
CA ALA A 204 -2.93 2.97 19.95
C ALA A 204 -2.54 3.49 21.35
N GLY A 205 -1.42 4.21 21.46
CA GLY A 205 -0.99 4.85 22.70
C GLY A 205 -1.98 5.92 23.19
N LEU A 206 -2.41 6.81 22.30
CA LEU A 206 -3.42 7.83 22.61
C LEU A 206 -4.77 7.22 22.99
N LEU A 207 -5.20 6.19 22.26
CA LEU A 207 -6.44 5.47 22.54
C LEU A 207 -6.40 4.85 23.94
N GLY A 208 -5.32 4.14 24.27
CA GLY A 208 -5.14 3.53 25.60
C GLY A 208 -5.10 4.56 26.72
N ALA A 209 -4.34 5.65 26.54
CA ALA A 209 -4.21 6.71 27.54
C ALA A 209 -5.54 7.42 27.81
N PHE A 210 -6.25 7.87 26.76
CA PHE A 210 -7.55 8.53 26.93
C PHE A 210 -8.63 7.56 27.42
N PHE A 211 -8.62 6.31 26.96
CA PHE A 211 -9.55 5.30 27.46
C PHE A 211 -9.37 5.08 28.96
N LEU A 212 -8.13 4.88 29.43
CA LEU A 212 -7.85 4.69 30.86
C LEU A 212 -8.26 5.93 31.67
N TYR A 213 -7.93 7.12 31.19
CA TYR A 213 -8.32 8.37 31.83
C TYR A 213 -9.85 8.49 32.00
N VAL A 214 -10.61 8.26 30.92
CA VAL A 214 -12.08 8.37 30.96
C VAL A 214 -12.70 7.22 31.76
N LEU A 215 -12.13 6.01 31.72
CA LEU A 215 -12.57 4.88 32.52
C LEU A 215 -12.44 5.15 34.01
N ILE A 216 -11.27 5.66 34.44
CA ILE A 216 -11.05 6.03 35.83
C ILE A 216 -12.05 7.11 36.27
N ARG A 217 -12.21 8.16 35.46
CA ARG A 217 -13.08 9.30 35.81
C ARG A 217 -14.58 8.95 35.80
N ASP A 218 -15.07 8.24 34.79
CA ASP A 218 -16.52 8.07 34.57
C ASP A 218 -17.09 6.78 35.16
N VAL A 219 -16.26 5.76 35.37
CA VAL A 219 -16.69 4.43 35.83
C VAL A 219 -16.10 4.12 37.20
N VAL A 220 -14.77 4.17 37.36
CA VAL A 220 -14.12 3.80 38.63
C VAL A 220 -14.48 4.79 39.72
N TYR A 221 -14.34 6.09 39.48
CA TYR A 221 -14.71 7.11 40.46
C TYR A 221 -16.18 7.01 40.87
N ALA A 222 -17.10 6.87 39.91
CA ALA A 222 -18.53 6.71 40.20
C ALA A 222 -18.83 5.44 41.01
N ARG A 223 -18.06 4.37 40.82
CA ARG A 223 -18.21 3.13 41.57
C ARG A 223 -17.66 3.25 42.99
N VAL A 224 -16.50 3.88 43.16
CA VAL A 224 -15.79 3.98 44.44
C VAL A 224 -16.39 5.06 45.35
N VAL A 225 -16.72 6.23 44.79
CA VAL A 225 -17.17 7.40 45.57
C VAL A 225 -18.70 7.46 45.65
N ASP A 226 -19.39 7.34 44.51
CA ASP A 226 -20.85 7.48 44.48
C ASP A 226 -21.60 6.16 44.70
N ASN A 227 -20.89 5.03 44.81
CA ASN A 227 -21.42 3.66 44.85
C ASN A 227 -22.42 3.34 43.71
N LYS A 228 -22.24 3.96 42.53
CA LYS A 228 -23.10 3.76 41.35
C LYS A 228 -22.43 2.86 40.32
N ASP A 229 -23.18 1.89 39.80
CA ASP A 229 -22.71 1.09 38.66
C ASP A 229 -22.99 1.83 37.34
N ASN A 230 -21.92 2.32 36.72
CA ASN A 230 -21.93 2.99 35.41
C ASN A 230 -21.15 2.19 34.35
N SER A 231 -20.87 0.91 34.58
CA SER A 231 -20.06 0.05 33.69
C SER A 231 -20.58 0.01 32.25
N PHE A 232 -21.91 0.07 32.05
CA PHE A 232 -22.53 0.12 30.71
C PHE A 232 -22.04 1.29 29.83
N ARG A 233 -21.49 2.36 30.43
CA ARG A 233 -20.95 3.51 29.69
C ARG A 233 -19.73 3.16 28.85
N ILE A 234 -19.03 2.07 29.18
CA ILE A 234 -17.80 1.63 28.49
C ILE A 234 -18.05 1.41 26.99
N MET A 235 -19.19 0.81 26.63
CA MET A 235 -19.46 0.38 25.25
C MET A 235 -19.59 1.53 24.25
N VAL A 236 -20.29 2.61 24.64
CA VAL A 236 -20.64 3.71 23.70
C VAL A 236 -20.26 5.07 24.23
N SER A 237 -20.55 5.37 25.50
CA SER A 237 -20.30 6.71 26.05
C SER A 237 -18.81 7.02 26.21
N LEU A 238 -18.00 6.03 26.61
CA LEU A 238 -16.54 6.17 26.70
C LEU A 238 -15.92 6.34 25.33
N ALA A 239 -16.26 5.43 24.40
CA ALA A 239 -15.79 5.48 23.01
C ALA A 239 -16.08 6.84 22.36
N ASN A 240 -17.30 7.38 22.56
CA ASN A 240 -17.67 8.69 22.02
C ASN A 240 -16.99 9.90 22.69
N LYS A 241 -16.29 9.70 23.81
CA LYS A 241 -15.39 10.71 24.40
C LYS A 241 -13.97 10.54 23.90
N VAL A 242 -13.50 9.30 23.76
CA VAL A 242 -12.11 8.98 23.40
C VAL A 242 -11.84 9.25 21.92
N PHE A 243 -12.70 8.77 21.01
CA PHE A 243 -12.49 8.92 19.56
C PHE A 243 -12.30 10.37 19.09
N PRO A 244 -13.13 11.36 19.48
CA PRO A 244 -12.89 12.74 19.07
C PRO A 244 -11.59 13.32 19.64
N MET A 245 -11.18 12.94 20.87
CA MET A 245 -9.91 13.37 21.45
C MET A 245 -8.72 12.83 20.64
N VAL A 246 -8.75 11.54 20.30
CA VAL A 246 -7.71 10.91 19.46
C VAL A 246 -7.70 11.55 18.07
N ALA A 247 -8.87 11.77 17.45
CA ALA A 247 -8.98 12.38 16.13
C ALA A 247 -8.36 13.79 16.09
N LEU A 248 -8.71 14.66 17.05
CA LEU A 248 -8.19 16.03 17.11
C LEU A 248 -6.69 16.08 17.37
N VAL A 249 -6.18 15.25 18.29
CA VAL A 249 -4.73 15.18 18.56
C VAL A 249 -3.97 14.67 17.34
N MET A 250 -4.45 13.61 16.68
CA MET A 250 -3.83 13.08 15.48
C MET A 250 -3.86 14.08 14.32
N LEU A 251 -4.96 14.84 14.16
CA LEU A 251 -5.05 15.91 13.17
C LEU A 251 -4.03 17.03 13.47
N ALA A 252 -3.89 17.44 14.73
CA ALA A 252 -2.88 18.41 15.13
C ALA A 252 -1.46 17.91 14.84
N LEU A 253 -1.16 16.64 15.10
CA LEU A 253 0.12 16.00 14.79
C LEU A 253 0.42 15.90 13.28
N CYS A 254 -0.60 16.05 12.42
CA CYS A 254 -0.39 16.12 10.96
C CYS A 254 0.22 17.48 10.55
N TYR A 255 -0.22 18.57 11.17
CA TYR A 255 0.20 19.94 10.81
C TYR A 255 1.39 20.45 11.62
N LEU A 256 1.58 19.94 12.84
CA LEU A 256 2.66 20.36 13.75
C LEU A 256 4.08 20.26 13.15
N PRO A 257 4.44 19.22 12.37
CA PRO A 257 5.77 19.13 11.73
C PRO A 257 6.06 20.28 10.79
N GLY A 258 5.05 20.76 10.05
CA GLY A 258 5.21 21.87 9.12
C GLY A 258 5.55 23.17 9.85
N ILE A 259 4.92 23.39 11.02
CA ILE A 259 5.20 24.54 11.87
C ILE A 259 6.62 24.45 12.43
N ILE A 260 7.02 23.28 12.97
CA ILE A 260 8.39 23.07 13.48
C ILE A 260 9.43 23.26 12.37
N ALA A 261 9.17 22.72 11.18
CA ALA A 261 10.04 22.89 10.01
C ALA A 261 10.20 24.36 9.62
N ALA A 262 9.12 25.15 9.66
CA ALA A 262 9.16 26.58 9.37
C ALA A 262 10.04 27.34 10.39
N PHE A 263 9.89 27.06 11.69
CA PHE A 263 10.75 27.65 12.73
C PHE A 263 12.23 27.28 12.53
N LEU A 264 12.53 26.01 12.21
CA LEU A 264 13.89 25.55 11.94
C LEU A 264 14.48 26.22 10.70
N GLN A 265 13.70 26.42 9.65
CA GLN A 265 14.16 27.12 8.44
C GLN A 265 14.49 28.58 8.73
N LEU A 266 13.64 29.28 9.50
CA LEU A 266 13.88 30.66 9.92
C LEU A 266 15.12 30.77 10.81
N TYR A 267 15.26 29.88 11.79
CA TYR A 267 16.42 29.84 12.68
C TYR A 267 17.74 29.60 11.93
N ASN A 268 17.73 28.68 10.95
CA ASN A 268 18.91 28.37 10.14
C ASN A 268 19.24 29.46 9.10
N GLY A 269 18.30 30.38 8.80
CA GLY A 269 18.44 31.36 7.73
C GLY A 269 18.49 30.76 6.31
N THR A 270 18.24 29.45 6.16
CA THR A 270 18.29 28.75 4.87
C THR A 270 17.39 27.51 4.87
N LYS A 271 16.78 27.24 3.70
CA LYS A 271 15.99 26.02 3.46
C LYS A 271 16.83 24.82 3.01
N TYR A 272 18.10 25.03 2.68
CA TYR A 272 18.96 24.00 2.09
C TYR A 272 19.64 23.10 3.13
N ARG A 273 19.49 23.41 4.43
CA ARG A 273 19.95 22.53 5.51
C ARG A 273 18.95 21.38 5.67
N ARG A 274 19.46 20.15 5.64
CA ARG A 274 18.65 18.94 5.88
C ARG A 274 18.01 18.98 7.27
N PHE A 275 16.74 18.56 7.36
CA PHE A 275 16.07 18.41 8.63
C PHE A 275 16.67 17.26 9.46
N PRO A 276 16.57 17.31 10.80
CA PRO A 276 16.87 16.16 11.63
C PRO A 276 16.04 14.95 11.19
N ASP A 277 16.64 13.75 11.21
CA ASP A 277 16.00 12.55 10.65
C ASP A 277 14.62 12.27 11.28
N TRP A 278 14.43 12.50 12.58
CA TRP A 278 13.14 12.29 13.24
C TRP A 278 12.02 13.16 12.65
N LEU A 279 12.33 14.40 12.24
CA LEU A 279 11.36 15.33 11.67
C LEU A 279 11.04 14.93 10.23
N ASP A 280 12.05 14.50 9.47
CA ASP A 280 11.89 14.03 8.10
C ASP A 280 11.00 12.77 8.03
N HIS A 281 11.26 11.79 8.90
CA HIS A 281 10.41 10.60 9.02
C HIS A 281 8.96 10.95 9.42
N TRP A 282 8.76 11.94 10.30
CA TRP A 282 7.43 12.40 10.68
C TRP A 282 6.72 13.11 9.50
N MET A 283 7.44 13.93 8.74
CA MET A 283 6.91 14.61 7.54
C MET A 283 6.40 13.63 6.48
N LEU A 284 7.04 12.47 6.32
CA LEU A 284 6.62 11.39 5.41
C LEU A 284 5.34 10.69 5.87
N CYS A 285 5.04 10.68 7.16
CA CYS A 285 3.89 9.98 7.75
C CYS A 285 2.63 10.85 7.89
N ARG A 286 2.66 12.13 7.45
CA ARG A 286 1.55 13.07 7.61
C ARG A 286 0.24 12.55 7.01
N LYS A 287 0.31 11.97 5.81
CA LYS A 287 -0.87 11.36 5.14
C LYS A 287 -1.52 10.28 6.00
N GLN A 288 -0.72 9.39 6.58
CA GLN A 288 -1.20 8.27 7.40
C GLN A 288 -1.77 8.76 8.74
N LEU A 289 -1.16 9.79 9.36
CA LEU A 289 -1.72 10.44 10.55
C LEU A 289 -3.10 11.06 10.26
N GLY A 290 -3.21 11.82 9.16
CA GLY A 290 -4.47 12.44 8.74
C GLY A 290 -5.58 11.43 8.44
N LEU A 291 -5.26 10.33 7.76
CA LEU A 291 -6.24 9.26 7.46
C LEU A 291 -6.72 8.54 8.73
N LEU A 292 -5.84 8.24 9.70
CA LEU A 292 -6.25 7.68 10.98
C LEU A 292 -7.12 8.67 11.78
N ALA A 293 -6.73 9.95 11.79
CA ALA A 293 -7.52 11.00 12.43
C ALA A 293 -8.94 11.09 11.83
N LEU A 294 -9.06 11.01 10.50
CA LEU A 294 -10.35 10.98 9.80
C LEU A 294 -11.18 9.74 10.19
N ALA A 295 -10.55 8.57 10.32
CA ALA A 295 -11.24 7.35 10.74
C ALA A 295 -11.83 7.49 12.16
N PHE A 296 -11.09 8.05 13.12
CA PHE A 296 -11.64 8.32 14.46
C PHE A 296 -12.72 9.40 14.46
N ALA A 297 -12.58 10.44 13.63
CA ALA A 297 -13.62 11.44 13.45
C ALA A 297 -14.91 10.83 12.88
N PHE A 298 -14.79 9.92 11.90
CA PHE A 298 -15.92 9.18 11.34
C PHE A 298 -16.61 8.32 12.39
N LEU A 299 -15.84 7.58 13.21
CA LEU A 299 -16.40 6.85 14.36
C LEU A 299 -17.11 7.78 15.34
N HIS A 300 -16.53 8.93 15.68
CA HIS A 300 -17.19 9.91 16.55
C HIS A 300 -18.54 10.38 15.99
N VAL A 301 -18.63 10.64 14.68
CA VAL A 301 -19.88 11.01 14.00
C VAL A 301 -20.91 9.89 14.16
N LEU A 302 -20.56 8.64 13.84
CA LEU A 302 -21.47 7.50 13.99
C LEU A 302 -21.97 7.33 15.43
N TYR A 303 -21.06 7.37 16.41
CA TYR A 303 -21.41 7.22 17.82
C TYR A 303 -22.29 8.38 18.33
N THR A 304 -22.13 9.58 17.75
CA THR A 304 -22.94 10.75 18.09
C THR A 304 -24.34 10.67 17.47
N LEU A 305 -24.46 10.23 16.22
CA LEU A 305 -25.75 10.08 15.54
C LEU A 305 -26.64 9.00 16.19
N VAL A 306 -26.05 7.98 16.82
CA VAL A 306 -26.79 6.92 17.52
C VAL A 306 -27.27 7.34 18.92
N ILE A 307 -26.80 8.48 19.48
CA ILE A 307 -27.17 8.94 20.83
C ILE A 307 -28.68 8.90 21.10
N PRO A 308 -29.58 9.41 20.23
CA PRO A 308 -31.02 9.47 20.51
C PRO A 308 -31.69 8.10 20.66
N ILE A 309 -31.14 7.05 20.05
CA ILE A 309 -31.70 5.69 20.02
C ILE A 309 -31.32 4.89 21.28
N ARG A 310 -30.31 5.34 22.03
CA ARG A 310 -29.78 4.60 23.17
C ARG A 310 -30.75 4.59 24.35
N TYR A 311 -30.97 3.39 24.90
CA TYR A 311 -31.83 3.19 26.07
C TYR A 311 -31.53 4.15 27.24
N PHE A 312 -30.26 4.32 27.60
CA PHE A 312 -29.88 5.23 28.69
C PHE A 312 -30.31 6.68 28.46
N VAL A 313 -30.24 7.16 27.21
CA VAL A 313 -30.64 8.53 26.86
C VAL A 313 -32.15 8.67 26.90
N PHE A 314 -32.87 7.68 26.34
CA PHE A 314 -34.32 7.60 26.43
C PHE A 314 -34.80 7.59 27.89
N TYR A 315 -34.28 6.68 28.70
CA TYR A 315 -34.61 6.55 30.12
C TYR A 315 -34.34 7.85 30.90
N LYS A 316 -33.19 8.49 30.66
CA LYS A 316 -32.85 9.77 31.30
C LYS A 316 -33.84 10.88 30.93
N ARG A 317 -34.23 10.98 29.65
CA ARG A 317 -35.23 11.96 29.20
C ARG A 317 -36.59 11.70 29.83
N ALA A 318 -37.05 10.45 29.82
CA ALA A 318 -38.31 10.04 30.43
C ALA A 318 -38.35 10.42 31.92
N ASN A 319 -37.28 10.12 32.67
CA ASN A 319 -37.19 10.49 34.08
C ASN A 319 -37.25 12.00 34.32
N ILE A 320 -36.59 12.81 33.47
CA ILE A 320 -36.66 14.27 33.57
C ILE A 320 -38.11 14.75 33.36
N TYR A 321 -38.79 14.27 32.31
CA TYR A 321 -40.16 14.67 32.04
C TYR A 321 -41.12 14.25 33.16
N ILE A 322 -40.99 13.01 33.66
CA ILE A 322 -41.80 12.52 34.78
C ILE A 322 -41.56 13.34 36.05
N SER A 323 -40.32 13.73 36.35
CA SER A 323 -40.00 14.58 37.50
C SER A 323 -40.66 15.96 37.40
N LEU A 324 -40.59 16.59 36.22
CA LEU A 324 -41.22 17.89 35.97
C LEU A 324 -42.74 17.85 36.13
N ILE A 325 -43.37 16.79 35.63
CA ILE A 325 -44.81 16.56 35.79
C ILE A 325 -45.17 16.40 37.28
N LYS A 326 -44.40 15.61 38.04
CA LYS A 326 -44.62 15.41 39.48
C LYS A 326 -44.47 16.70 40.29
N GLU A 327 -43.54 17.56 39.90
CA GLU A 327 -43.30 18.85 40.55
C GLU A 327 -44.21 19.98 40.04
N ASN A 328 -45.08 19.71 39.06
CA ASN A 328 -45.91 20.69 38.36
C ASN A 328 -45.10 21.88 37.82
N LYS A 329 -43.92 21.60 37.24
CA LYS A 329 -43.00 22.58 36.67
C LYS A 329 -42.85 22.42 35.17
N THR A 330 -42.58 23.52 34.47
CA THR A 330 -42.27 23.54 33.04
C THR A 330 -40.80 23.83 32.80
N TYR A 331 -40.28 23.35 31.66
CA TYR A 331 -38.93 23.70 31.22
C TYR A 331 -38.97 25.08 30.54
N GLU A 332 -38.19 26.02 31.03
CA GLU A 332 -38.03 27.32 30.37
C GLU A 332 -37.05 27.19 29.20
N PHE A 333 -37.44 27.74 28.06
CA PHE A 333 -36.55 27.84 26.91
C PHE A 333 -35.47 28.89 27.19
N LYS A 334 -34.21 28.46 27.16
CA LYS A 334 -33.06 29.34 27.37
C LYS A 334 -32.30 29.52 26.07
N GLU A 335 -32.40 30.70 25.48
CA GLU A 335 -31.78 31.05 24.19
C GLU A 335 -30.27 30.76 24.16
N MET A 336 -29.55 31.07 25.24
CA MET A 336 -28.11 30.80 25.34
C MET A 336 -27.77 29.30 25.12
N TRP A 337 -28.60 28.39 25.62
CA TRP A 337 -28.36 26.95 25.46
C TRP A 337 -28.69 26.47 24.04
N ALA A 338 -29.69 27.07 23.40
CA ALA A 338 -29.99 26.81 21.98
C ALA A 338 -28.81 27.24 21.10
N TRP A 339 -28.34 28.49 21.23
CA TRP A 339 -27.17 28.99 20.52
C TRP A 339 -25.94 28.14 20.72
N ARG A 340 -25.63 27.78 21.97
CA ARG A 340 -24.46 26.94 22.27
C ARG A 340 -24.57 25.58 21.59
N SER A 341 -25.74 24.92 21.70
CA SER A 341 -25.98 23.60 21.11
C SER A 341 -25.81 23.62 19.59
N ASP A 342 -26.48 24.56 18.94
CA ASP A 342 -26.51 24.62 17.48
C ASP A 342 -25.16 25.05 16.90
N ALA A 343 -24.44 25.95 17.59
CA ALA A 343 -23.14 26.43 17.14
C ALA A 343 -22.08 25.31 17.08
N TYR A 344 -21.92 24.50 18.14
CA TYR A 344 -20.90 23.44 18.12
C TYR A 344 -21.29 22.30 17.18
N LEU A 345 -22.60 22.00 17.03
CA LEU A 345 -23.08 21.00 16.08
C LEU A 345 -22.80 21.45 14.64
N SER A 346 -23.19 22.68 14.29
CA SER A 346 -22.93 23.27 12.97
C SER A 346 -21.44 23.29 12.63
N THR A 347 -20.61 23.77 13.57
CA THR A 347 -19.15 23.83 13.37
C THR A 347 -18.54 22.44 13.23
N GLY A 348 -19.01 21.46 14.03
CA GLY A 348 -18.58 20.07 13.93
C GLY A 348 -18.94 19.44 12.57
N MET A 349 -20.15 19.71 12.05
CA MET A 349 -20.58 19.24 10.73
C MET A 349 -19.73 19.83 9.61
N LEU A 350 -19.49 21.15 9.64
CA LEU A 350 -18.64 21.82 8.65
C LEU A 350 -17.20 21.30 8.71
N GLY A 351 -16.63 21.23 9.91
CA GLY A 351 -15.26 20.72 10.11
C GLY A 351 -15.11 19.29 9.62
N PHE A 352 -16.09 18.42 9.88
CA PHE A 352 -16.09 17.05 9.39
C PHE A 352 -16.23 16.96 7.86
N ALA A 353 -17.08 17.80 7.24
CA ALA A 353 -17.23 17.83 5.79
C ALA A 353 -15.90 18.19 5.09
N LEU A 354 -15.19 19.20 5.61
CA LEU A 354 -13.86 19.57 5.12
C LEU A 354 -12.83 18.46 5.38
N PHE A 355 -12.94 17.76 6.51
CA PHE A 355 -12.05 16.63 6.81
C PHE A 355 -12.27 15.45 5.85
N VAL A 356 -13.52 15.17 5.46
CA VAL A 356 -13.82 14.17 4.42
C VAL A 356 -13.23 14.58 3.08
N LEU A 357 -13.25 15.88 2.72
CA LEU A 357 -12.61 16.39 1.50
C LEU A 357 -11.09 16.14 1.49
N LEU A 358 -10.40 16.31 2.62
CA LEU A 358 -8.99 15.94 2.78
C LEU A 358 -8.76 14.43 2.56
N GLY A 359 -9.69 13.60 3.05
CA GLY A 359 -9.66 12.15 2.84
C GLY A 359 -9.84 11.75 1.37
N ILE A 360 -10.79 12.37 0.67
CA ILE A 360 -11.06 12.12 -0.76
C ILE A 360 -9.84 12.48 -1.60
N THR A 361 -9.22 13.64 -1.35
CA THR A 361 -8.02 14.06 -2.07
C THR A 361 -6.77 13.23 -1.76
N SER A 362 -6.80 12.42 -0.70
CA SER A 362 -5.75 11.46 -0.38
C SER A 362 -5.80 10.18 -1.21
N LEU A 363 -6.90 9.93 -1.95
CA LEU A 363 -7.00 8.80 -2.88
C LEU A 363 -6.02 9.00 -4.04
N PRO A 364 -5.21 7.97 -4.41
CA PRO A 364 -4.23 8.12 -5.49
C PRO A 364 -4.82 8.58 -6.83
N SER A 365 -6.00 8.09 -7.20
CA SER A 365 -6.68 8.49 -8.44
C SER A 365 -7.03 9.98 -8.46
N VAL A 366 -7.48 10.53 -7.34
CA VAL A 366 -7.80 11.95 -7.20
C VAL A 366 -6.52 12.78 -7.11
N SER A 367 -5.59 12.39 -6.23
CA SER A 367 -4.32 13.10 -6.04
C SER A 367 -3.51 13.20 -7.34
N ASN A 368 -3.55 12.18 -8.20
CA ASN A 368 -2.83 12.18 -9.48
C ASN A 368 -3.51 13.06 -10.54
N SER A 369 -4.77 13.45 -10.35
CA SER A 369 -5.51 14.35 -11.24
C SER A 369 -5.35 15.84 -10.90
N LEU A 370 -4.88 16.14 -9.69
CA LEU A 370 -4.70 17.51 -9.18
C LEU A 370 -3.29 18.01 -9.46
N ASN A 371 -3.17 19.29 -9.84
CA ASN A 371 -1.86 19.93 -9.88
C ASN A 371 -1.37 20.27 -8.46
N TRP A 372 -0.07 20.60 -8.34
CA TRP A 372 0.54 20.86 -7.03
C TRP A 372 -0.07 22.06 -6.28
N ARG A 373 -0.65 23.04 -6.97
CA ARG A 373 -1.30 24.21 -6.34
C ARG A 373 -2.65 23.84 -5.76
N GLU A 374 -3.46 23.09 -6.51
CA GLU A 374 -4.75 22.55 -6.06
C GLU A 374 -4.55 21.61 -4.87
N PHE A 375 -3.59 20.69 -4.97
CA PHE A 375 -3.28 19.76 -3.89
C PHE A 375 -2.89 20.52 -2.61
N ARG A 376 -2.01 21.52 -2.70
CA ARG A 376 -1.58 22.35 -1.55
C ARG A 376 -2.66 23.29 -1.02
N PHE A 377 -3.63 23.69 -1.83
CA PHE A 377 -4.75 24.49 -1.35
C PHE A 377 -5.68 23.66 -0.47
N ILE A 378 -5.86 22.38 -0.83
CA ILE A 378 -6.73 21.47 -0.10
C ILE A 378 -6.02 20.90 1.14
N GLN A 379 -4.80 20.39 0.99
CA GLN A 379 -4.01 19.71 2.04
C GLN A 379 -3.18 20.68 2.88
#